data_AF-A0A6C2UUD6-F1
#
_entry.id   AF-A0A6C2UUD6-F1
#
_cell.length_a   1.000
_cell.length_b   1.000
_cell.length_c   1.000
_cell.angle_alpha   90.00
_cell.angle_beta   90.00
_cell.angle_gamma   90.00
#
_symmetry.space_group_name_H-M   'P 1'
#
loop_
_entity.id
_entity.type
_entity.pdbx_description
1 polymer ?
#
loop_
_entity_poly.entity_id
_entity_poly.type
_entity_poly.pdbx_seq_one_letter_code
_entity_poly.pdbx_strand_id
1 'polypeptide(L)'
;MPYYAHSKEGAPPADWQPLEEHLESVAKLAAEFAEPFGGEEWARLAGLWHDLGKYSNEFQKMLYEANGIECHLETKPGKPIHSQAGGHLAQQKMTRGMDRVFCWLIMGHHAGLADYGSDQTGARALEPKMRTPDESDVIIKKVPEGIKNQSEPEPPKPLQNGADVSFFIRMLFSCVVDADFLDTEAFMDKGREKLRNEEYPKLDELLAAFDKHMDGMCKDAKPTKVNQIRAEVLDQCRVAAEKEPDVFSLTVPTGGGKTLSSLAFALRHAVNHGKRRIIYVIPYTSIIEQTAGVFRGIQGFGKAVLEHHCNVATDDESKESVRSRLAFENWDAPIVVTTAVQFFESLYACKTSRCRKLHNLADSVIIFDEAQCLPPSFLRPSVFAIRELHRHYGVTPVLCTATQPVLTQTKQFDFNFKEGFESVVEIIENPASLTDDLKRVGVETFSNLNPVAYEAVAEAIRAASQSVLCIVNKKEDARTLAKLLPEQQTIHLSTNLCAEHRFQTLGKIRARLKSEGEPFCVVSTSLVEAGVDLDFPVVYRALAGLDSIAQAAGRCNREGKLPEGTTVVFVPEKQPAYVQSPASLARDYLKVDRLENIFLPETFRSYFEQRFFQLGESALDEKGIAARTPASPGQR
;
A
#
# COMPACT_ATOMS: atom_id res chain seq x y z
N MET A 1 -42.07 -22.83 9.27
CA MET A 1 -40.74 -23.37 9.60
C MET A 1 -39.79 -22.19 9.74
N PRO A 2 -38.87 -22.19 10.71
CA PRO A 2 -37.83 -21.17 10.80
C PRO A 2 -36.92 -21.21 9.56
N TYR A 3 -36.40 -20.06 9.17
CA TYR A 3 -35.42 -19.90 8.10
C TYR A 3 -34.02 -19.77 8.70
N TYR A 4 -33.06 -20.47 8.13
CA TYR A 4 -31.67 -20.48 8.62
C TYR A 4 -30.71 -19.94 7.57
N ALA A 5 -29.67 -19.24 8.03
CA ALA A 5 -28.58 -18.75 7.19
C ALA A 5 -27.47 -19.80 7.02
N HIS A 6 -27.07 -20.45 8.12
CA HIS A 6 -25.93 -21.38 8.17
C HIS A 6 -26.28 -22.64 8.96
N SER A 7 -25.77 -23.79 8.52
CA SER A 7 -25.85 -25.07 9.25
C SER A 7 -24.47 -25.52 9.73
N LYS A 8 -24.46 -26.31 10.81
CA LYS A 8 -23.25 -26.94 11.35
C LYS A 8 -23.28 -28.42 11.02
N GLU A 9 -22.19 -28.94 10.47
CA GLU A 9 -22.06 -30.35 10.11
C GLU A 9 -22.33 -31.24 11.34
N GLY A 10 -23.27 -32.19 11.19
CA GLY A 10 -23.64 -33.11 12.26
C GLY A 10 -24.49 -32.52 13.39
N ALA A 11 -24.84 -31.23 13.34
CA ALA A 11 -25.65 -30.57 14.36
C ALA A 11 -27.15 -30.50 13.97
N PRO A 12 -28.08 -30.58 14.94
CA PRO A 12 -29.50 -30.41 14.66
C PRO A 12 -29.85 -28.96 14.29
N PRO A 13 -30.99 -28.70 13.61
CA PRO A 13 -31.44 -27.34 13.27
C PRO A 13 -31.57 -26.37 14.45
N ALA A 14 -31.69 -26.87 15.69
CA ALA A 14 -31.71 -26.04 16.89
C ALA A 14 -30.37 -25.31 17.14
N ASP A 15 -29.27 -25.83 16.59
CA ASP A 15 -27.92 -25.24 16.69
C ASP A 15 -27.51 -24.50 15.39
N TRP A 16 -28.43 -24.36 14.43
CA TRP A 16 -28.20 -23.62 13.18
C TRP A 16 -28.46 -22.13 13.40
N GLN A 17 -27.81 -21.28 12.60
CA GLN A 17 -27.96 -19.85 12.73
C GLN A 17 -29.27 -19.38 12.09
N PRO A 18 -30.20 -18.76 12.85
CA PRO A 18 -31.39 -18.15 12.27
C PRO A 18 -31.03 -17.08 11.24
N LEU A 19 -31.79 -17.02 10.15
CA LEU A 19 -31.52 -16.05 9.08
C LEU A 19 -31.66 -14.60 9.55
N GLU A 20 -32.66 -14.31 10.39
CA GLU A 20 -32.88 -12.96 10.94
C GLU A 20 -31.71 -12.51 11.82
N GLU A 21 -31.20 -13.39 12.68
CA GLU A 21 -30.04 -13.12 13.54
C GLU A 21 -28.79 -12.80 12.71
N HIS A 22 -28.53 -13.59 11.66
CA HIS A 22 -27.44 -13.34 10.73
C HIS A 22 -27.58 -11.98 10.02
N LEU A 23 -28.74 -11.69 9.43
CA LEU A 23 -28.96 -10.42 8.73
C LEU A 23 -28.82 -9.21 9.64
N GLU A 24 -29.32 -9.28 10.88
CA GLU A 24 -29.18 -8.21 11.87
C GLU A 24 -27.72 -8.04 12.34
N SER A 25 -26.99 -9.13 12.55
CA SER A 25 -25.58 -9.12 12.93
C SER A 25 -24.70 -8.51 11.83
N VAL A 26 -24.87 -8.96 10.58
CA VAL A 26 -24.16 -8.41 9.42
C VAL A 26 -24.51 -6.94 9.21
N ALA A 27 -25.79 -6.56 9.32
CA ALA A 27 -26.22 -5.17 9.22
C ALA A 27 -25.56 -4.29 10.29
N LYS A 28 -25.46 -4.77 11.53
CA LYS A 28 -24.82 -4.04 12.64
C LYS A 28 -23.32 -3.86 12.38
N LEU A 29 -22.59 -4.94 12.08
CA LEU A 29 -21.15 -4.90 11.83
C LEU A 29 -20.81 -4.03 10.61
N ALA A 30 -21.57 -4.17 9.52
CA ALA A 30 -21.37 -3.35 8.32
C ALA A 30 -21.59 -1.86 8.60
N ALA A 31 -22.55 -1.51 9.46
CA ALA A 31 -22.78 -0.14 9.89
C ALA A 31 -21.59 0.41 10.70
N GLU A 32 -21.09 -0.35 11.67
CA GLU A 32 -19.92 0.01 12.49
C GLU A 32 -18.65 0.20 11.63
N PHE A 33 -18.49 -0.62 10.59
CA PHE A 33 -17.38 -0.47 9.64
C PHE A 33 -17.49 0.79 8.77
N ALA A 34 -18.71 1.24 8.49
CA ALA A 34 -18.98 2.39 7.63
C ALA A 34 -19.07 3.73 8.38
N GLU A 35 -19.14 3.72 9.71
CA GLU A 35 -19.18 4.90 10.58
C GLU A 35 -18.08 5.93 10.32
N PRO A 36 -16.79 5.55 10.17
CA PRO A 36 -15.70 6.50 9.95
C PRO A 36 -15.87 7.42 8.73
N PHE A 37 -16.66 6.99 7.75
CA PHE A 37 -16.91 7.76 6.53
C PHE A 37 -18.39 8.11 6.33
N GLY A 38 -19.25 7.91 7.34
CA GLY A 38 -20.66 8.30 7.28
C GLY A 38 -21.50 7.48 6.29
N GLY A 39 -21.18 6.20 6.14
CA GLY A 39 -21.90 5.25 5.28
C GLY A 39 -22.78 4.25 6.04
N GLU A 40 -23.04 4.48 7.33
CA GLU A 40 -23.64 3.54 8.28
C GLU A 40 -24.99 3.03 7.81
N GLU A 41 -25.89 3.94 7.42
CA GLU A 41 -27.25 3.57 7.03
C GLU A 41 -27.28 2.75 5.75
N TRP A 42 -26.39 3.07 4.80
CA TRP A 42 -26.26 2.35 3.54
C TRP A 42 -25.66 0.96 3.76
N ALA A 43 -24.59 0.86 4.55
CA ALA A 43 -23.96 -0.42 4.88
C ALA A 43 -24.90 -1.31 5.70
N ARG A 44 -25.60 -0.75 6.70
CA ARG A 44 -26.63 -1.44 7.48
C ARG A 44 -27.70 -2.03 6.59
N LEU A 45 -28.25 -1.22 5.69
CA LEU A 45 -29.34 -1.65 4.83
C LEU A 45 -28.87 -2.70 3.81
N ALA A 46 -27.68 -2.55 3.26
CA ALA A 46 -27.09 -3.53 2.36
C ALA A 46 -26.83 -4.86 3.09
N GLY A 47 -26.30 -4.82 4.31
CA GLY A 47 -26.11 -6.00 5.17
C GLY A 47 -27.43 -6.67 5.54
N LEU A 48 -28.48 -5.90 5.82
CA LEU A 48 -29.80 -6.45 6.15
C LEU A 48 -30.47 -7.14 4.95
N TRP A 49 -30.15 -6.71 3.73
CA TRP A 49 -30.78 -7.23 2.51
C TRP A 49 -29.90 -8.18 1.69
N HIS A 50 -28.62 -8.37 2.03
CA HIS A 50 -27.69 -9.08 1.16
C HIS A 50 -28.13 -10.52 0.85
N ASP A 51 -28.74 -11.20 1.83
CA ASP A 51 -29.01 -12.64 1.80
C ASP A 51 -30.51 -13.01 1.78
N LEU A 52 -31.38 -12.10 1.36
CA LEU A 52 -32.83 -12.36 1.36
C LEU A 52 -33.24 -13.57 0.49
N GLY A 53 -32.43 -13.99 -0.48
CA GLY A 53 -32.70 -15.19 -1.26
C GLY A 53 -32.72 -16.49 -0.44
N LYS A 54 -32.12 -16.49 0.77
CA LYS A 54 -32.16 -17.61 1.70
C LYS A 54 -33.57 -17.89 2.25
N TYR A 55 -34.53 -16.98 2.09
CA TYR A 55 -35.96 -17.24 2.34
C TYR A 55 -36.63 -18.15 1.28
N SER A 56 -35.92 -18.52 0.21
CA SER A 56 -36.43 -19.47 -0.78
C SER A 56 -36.58 -20.88 -0.21
N ASN A 57 -37.59 -21.62 -0.68
CA ASN A 57 -37.80 -23.00 -0.23
C ASN A 57 -36.67 -23.93 -0.73
N GLU A 58 -36.11 -23.62 -1.90
CA GLU A 58 -35.02 -24.38 -2.52
C GLU A 58 -33.73 -24.28 -1.69
N PHE A 59 -33.37 -23.07 -1.24
CA PHE A 59 -32.21 -22.87 -0.37
C PHE A 59 -32.38 -23.58 0.97
N GLN A 60 -33.54 -23.41 1.63
CA GLN A 60 -33.78 -24.09 2.91
C GLN A 60 -33.73 -25.61 2.75
N LYS A 61 -34.38 -26.16 1.71
CA LYS A 61 -34.33 -27.60 1.42
C LYS A 61 -32.89 -28.09 1.23
N MET A 62 -32.07 -27.36 0.46
CA MET A 62 -30.65 -27.68 0.28
C MET A 62 -29.90 -27.70 1.62
N LEU A 63 -30.16 -26.73 2.50
CA LEU A 63 -29.53 -26.65 3.82
C LEU A 63 -29.90 -27.87 4.69
N TYR A 64 -31.16 -28.32 4.64
CA TYR A 64 -31.64 -29.52 5.33
C TYR A 64 -31.10 -30.83 4.76
N GLU A 65 -30.91 -30.93 3.45
CA GLU A 65 -30.45 -32.16 2.79
C GLU A 65 -28.94 -32.38 2.91
N ALA A 66 -28.15 -31.31 2.91
CA ALA A 66 -26.69 -31.42 2.78
C ALA A 66 -25.89 -31.20 4.07
N ASN A 67 -26.55 -30.80 5.17
CA ASN A 67 -26.03 -30.70 6.55
C ASN A 67 -24.49 -30.54 6.67
N GLY A 68 -23.98 -29.31 6.56
CA GLY A 68 -22.53 -29.02 6.47
C GLY A 68 -22.09 -28.19 5.25
N ILE A 69 -23.00 -27.46 4.59
CA ILE A 69 -22.66 -26.60 3.46
C ILE A 69 -22.04 -25.28 3.94
N GLU A 70 -20.79 -25.02 3.55
CA GLU A 70 -20.21 -23.67 3.56
C GLU A 70 -20.93 -22.76 2.54
N CYS A 71 -21.37 -21.59 2.99
CA CYS A 71 -22.24 -20.68 2.23
C CYS A 71 -21.58 -19.99 1.02
N HIS A 72 -20.26 -20.14 0.80
CA HIS A 72 -19.55 -19.46 -0.30
C HIS A 72 -19.59 -20.19 -1.66
N LEU A 73 -20.56 -21.08 -1.88
CA LEU A 73 -20.55 -22.02 -3.00
C LEU A 73 -21.40 -21.59 -4.22
N GLU A 74 -21.94 -20.36 -4.28
CA GLU A 74 -22.67 -19.81 -5.46
C GLU A 74 -21.86 -19.90 -6.77
N THR A 75 -20.53 -20.08 -6.70
CA THR A 75 -19.67 -20.23 -7.87
C THR A 75 -19.70 -21.63 -8.52
N LYS A 76 -20.38 -22.62 -7.91
CA LYS A 76 -20.51 -23.98 -8.46
C LYS A 76 -21.80 -24.14 -9.28
N PRO A 77 -21.76 -24.77 -10.47
CA PRO A 77 -22.95 -25.02 -11.28
C PRO A 77 -24.02 -25.82 -10.52
N GLY A 78 -25.28 -25.39 -10.59
CA GLY A 78 -26.43 -26.12 -10.05
C GLY A 78 -26.84 -25.81 -8.61
N LYS A 79 -26.28 -24.77 -7.99
CA LYS A 79 -26.74 -24.28 -6.67
C LYS A 79 -27.77 -23.15 -6.82
N PRO A 80 -28.73 -23.00 -5.87
CA PRO A 80 -29.70 -21.91 -5.87
C PRO A 80 -28.98 -20.55 -5.81
N ILE A 81 -29.38 -19.61 -6.67
CA ILE A 81 -28.90 -18.22 -6.60
C ILE A 81 -29.70 -17.52 -5.51
N HIS A 82 -29.05 -17.06 -4.46
CA HIS A 82 -29.70 -16.37 -3.34
C HIS A 82 -29.29 -14.90 -3.23
N SER A 83 -28.27 -14.46 -3.96
CA SER A 83 -27.77 -13.08 -3.96
C SER A 83 -28.65 -12.03 -4.69
N GLN A 84 -29.72 -12.43 -5.39
CA GLN A 84 -30.53 -11.50 -6.21
C GLN A 84 -31.70 -10.84 -5.48
N ALA A 85 -32.36 -11.56 -4.56
CA ALA A 85 -33.65 -11.12 -4.01
C ALA A 85 -33.57 -9.77 -3.27
N GLY A 86 -32.46 -9.51 -2.57
CA GLY A 86 -32.25 -8.21 -1.91
C GLY A 86 -32.03 -7.05 -2.87
N GLY A 87 -31.31 -7.28 -3.97
CA GLY A 87 -31.15 -6.27 -5.02
C GLY A 87 -32.48 -5.95 -5.71
N HIS A 88 -33.31 -6.96 -5.97
CA HIS A 88 -34.67 -6.76 -6.48
C HIS A 88 -35.56 -5.98 -5.51
N LEU A 89 -35.45 -6.24 -4.20
CA LEU A 89 -36.15 -5.44 -3.19
C LEU A 89 -35.70 -3.97 -3.22
N ALA A 90 -34.40 -3.71 -3.38
CA ALA A 90 -33.88 -2.35 -3.52
C ALA A 90 -34.46 -1.65 -4.75
N GLN A 91 -34.56 -2.35 -5.90
CA GLN A 91 -35.19 -1.80 -7.12
C GLN A 91 -36.69 -1.48 -6.94
N GLN A 92 -37.40 -2.23 -6.10
CA GLN A 92 -38.82 -1.97 -5.80
C GLN A 92 -39.01 -0.76 -4.88
N LYS A 93 -38.03 -0.44 -4.03
CA LYS A 93 -38.16 0.56 -2.96
C LYS A 93 -37.45 1.88 -3.24
N MET A 94 -36.41 1.87 -4.07
CA MET A 94 -35.50 3.00 -4.25
C MET A 94 -35.54 3.53 -5.67
N THR A 95 -35.17 4.80 -5.82
CA THR A 95 -35.09 5.46 -7.13
C THR A 95 -33.79 6.25 -7.27
N ARG A 96 -33.64 7.01 -8.36
CA ARG A 96 -32.52 7.97 -8.57
C ARG A 96 -31.12 7.35 -8.59
N GLY A 97 -31.01 6.06 -8.90
CA GLY A 97 -29.73 5.35 -9.01
C GLY A 97 -29.21 4.77 -7.70
N MET A 98 -29.89 4.99 -6.57
CA MET A 98 -29.56 4.33 -5.30
C MET A 98 -29.76 2.82 -5.40
N ASP A 99 -30.84 2.40 -6.08
CA ASP A 99 -31.15 1.01 -6.43
C ASP A 99 -29.93 0.31 -7.05
N ARG A 100 -29.22 0.98 -7.97
CA ARG A 100 -28.05 0.41 -8.65
C ARG A 100 -26.89 0.17 -7.68
N VAL A 101 -26.63 1.13 -6.79
CA VAL A 101 -25.58 1.00 -5.76
C VAL A 101 -25.87 -0.21 -4.88
N PHE A 102 -27.10 -0.34 -4.37
CA PHE A 102 -27.50 -1.51 -3.58
C PHE A 102 -27.41 -2.81 -4.38
N CYS A 103 -27.77 -2.82 -5.66
CA CYS A 103 -27.60 -4.00 -6.51
C CYS A 103 -26.13 -4.42 -6.64
N TRP A 104 -25.17 -3.49 -6.77
CA TRP A 104 -23.74 -3.84 -6.75
C TRP A 104 -23.30 -4.46 -5.43
N LEU A 105 -23.74 -3.89 -4.31
CA LEU A 105 -23.37 -4.36 -2.98
C LEU A 105 -23.96 -5.75 -2.71
N ILE A 106 -25.26 -5.90 -2.96
CA ILE A 106 -26.03 -7.09 -2.64
C ILE A 106 -25.78 -8.19 -3.67
N MET A 107 -25.95 -7.95 -4.97
CA MET A 107 -25.79 -9.03 -5.97
C MET A 107 -24.33 -9.42 -6.23
N GLY A 108 -23.38 -8.70 -5.63
CA GLY A 108 -21.94 -8.95 -5.71
C GLY A 108 -21.32 -9.59 -4.47
N HIS A 109 -22.04 -9.72 -3.34
CA HIS A 109 -21.41 -10.05 -2.04
C HIS A 109 -20.68 -11.41 -2.01
N HIS A 110 -21.03 -12.36 -2.89
CA HIS A 110 -20.28 -13.61 -3.08
C HIS A 110 -19.38 -13.61 -4.33
N ALA A 111 -19.88 -13.11 -5.46
CA ALA A 111 -19.19 -13.21 -6.75
C ALA A 111 -18.13 -12.10 -6.99
N GLY A 112 -18.18 -11.04 -6.20
CA GLY A 112 -17.46 -9.79 -6.45
C GLY A 112 -18.27 -8.76 -7.22
N LEU A 113 -17.72 -7.54 -7.33
CA LEU A 113 -18.31 -6.43 -8.07
C LEU A 113 -18.25 -6.70 -9.58
N ALA A 114 -19.42 -6.72 -10.21
CA ALA A 114 -19.56 -6.93 -11.65
C ALA A 114 -19.49 -5.62 -12.43
N ASP A 115 -19.05 -5.71 -13.68
CA ASP A 115 -19.28 -4.65 -14.67
C ASP A 115 -20.78 -4.42 -14.86
N TYR A 116 -21.17 -3.17 -15.15
CA TYR A 116 -22.58 -2.84 -15.35
C TYR A 116 -23.15 -3.47 -16.63
N GLY A 117 -22.51 -3.19 -17.77
CA GLY A 117 -23.01 -3.55 -19.10
C GLY A 117 -22.62 -4.96 -19.54
N SER A 118 -23.54 -5.63 -20.23
CA SER A 118 -23.34 -6.99 -20.75
C SER A 118 -22.42 -7.08 -21.98
N ASP A 119 -22.02 -5.94 -22.55
CA ASP A 119 -21.33 -5.88 -23.85
C ASP A 119 -20.00 -6.66 -23.88
N GLN A 120 -19.32 -6.78 -22.74
CA GLN A 120 -18.06 -7.53 -22.60
C GLN A 120 -18.16 -8.77 -21.72
N THR A 121 -19.07 -8.79 -20.74
CA THR A 121 -19.13 -9.83 -19.68
C THR A 121 -20.41 -10.68 -19.71
N GLY A 122 -21.34 -10.41 -20.63
CA GLY A 122 -22.57 -11.18 -20.84
C GLY A 122 -23.43 -11.27 -19.59
N ALA A 123 -23.94 -12.47 -19.28
CA ALA A 123 -24.81 -12.74 -18.12
C ALA A 123 -24.13 -12.54 -16.74
N ARG A 124 -22.80 -12.32 -16.70
CA ARG A 124 -22.08 -12.02 -15.45
C ARG A 124 -22.15 -10.54 -15.06
N ALA A 125 -22.60 -9.67 -15.98
CA ALA A 125 -22.82 -8.26 -15.71
C ALA A 125 -23.95 -8.05 -14.69
N LEU A 126 -23.99 -6.86 -14.10
CA LEU A 126 -25.05 -6.50 -13.14
C LEU A 126 -26.40 -6.29 -13.84
N GLU A 127 -26.41 -5.58 -14.98
CA GLU A 127 -27.64 -5.17 -15.65
C GLU A 127 -28.58 -6.34 -16.02
N PRO A 128 -28.11 -7.48 -16.55
CA PRO A 128 -28.96 -8.63 -16.80
C PRO A 128 -29.63 -9.19 -15.54
N LYS A 129 -28.93 -9.18 -14.39
CA LYS A 129 -29.50 -9.64 -13.11
C LYS A 129 -30.60 -8.72 -12.59
N MET A 130 -30.62 -7.46 -13.03
CA MET A 130 -31.60 -6.46 -12.60
C MET A 130 -32.88 -6.43 -13.45
N ARG A 131 -32.94 -7.18 -14.57
CA ARG A 131 -34.05 -7.10 -15.54
C ARG A 131 -35.32 -7.82 -15.12
N THR A 132 -35.25 -8.74 -14.17
CA THR A 132 -36.36 -9.61 -13.77
C THR A 132 -36.68 -9.52 -12.27
N PRO A 133 -36.96 -8.32 -11.72
CA PRO A 133 -37.18 -8.14 -10.29
C PRO A 133 -38.37 -8.97 -9.76
N ASP A 134 -39.40 -9.16 -10.58
CA ASP A 134 -40.62 -9.91 -10.24
C ASP A 134 -40.34 -11.39 -9.92
N GLU A 135 -39.22 -11.96 -10.38
CA GLU A 135 -38.83 -13.35 -10.08
C GLU A 135 -38.59 -13.57 -8.57
N SER A 136 -38.28 -12.50 -7.83
CA SER A 136 -38.05 -12.56 -6.39
C SER A 136 -39.28 -12.25 -5.54
N ASP A 137 -40.43 -11.91 -6.13
CA ASP A 137 -41.64 -11.54 -5.37
C ASP A 137 -42.11 -12.62 -4.39
N VAL A 138 -41.99 -13.89 -4.79
CA VAL A 138 -42.38 -15.03 -3.95
C VAL A 138 -41.47 -15.15 -2.72
N ILE A 139 -40.19 -14.80 -2.87
CA ILE A 139 -39.20 -14.78 -1.78
C ILE A 139 -39.45 -13.56 -0.90
N ILE A 140 -39.58 -12.37 -1.49
CA ILE A 140 -39.79 -11.09 -0.80
C ILE A 140 -41.07 -11.11 0.06
N LYS A 141 -42.13 -11.82 -0.37
CA LYS A 141 -43.36 -12.01 0.43
C LYS A 141 -43.15 -12.80 1.73
N LYS A 142 -42.07 -13.57 1.85
CA LYS A 142 -41.73 -14.35 3.04
C LYS A 142 -40.82 -13.59 4.01
N VAL A 143 -40.20 -12.50 3.55
CA VAL A 143 -39.31 -11.67 4.36
C VAL A 143 -40.14 -10.93 5.42
N PRO A 144 -39.72 -10.93 6.70
CA PRO A 144 -40.38 -10.18 7.76
C PRO A 144 -40.52 -8.69 7.44
N GLU A 145 -41.67 -8.09 7.78
CA GLU A 145 -41.94 -6.68 7.47
C GLU A 145 -40.94 -5.74 8.17
N GLY A 146 -40.40 -6.11 9.33
CA GLY A 146 -39.33 -5.36 10.01
C GLY A 146 -38.02 -5.31 9.23
N ILE A 147 -37.68 -6.36 8.47
CA ILE A 147 -36.48 -6.43 7.62
C ILE A 147 -36.75 -5.74 6.27
N LYS A 148 -37.94 -5.96 5.73
CA LYS A 148 -38.34 -5.45 4.41
C LYS A 148 -38.63 -3.95 4.42
N ASN A 149 -39.33 -3.43 5.43
CA ASN A 149 -39.79 -2.03 5.47
C ASN A 149 -38.83 -1.10 6.19
N GLN A 150 -37.61 -1.05 5.66
CA GLN A 150 -36.65 -0.03 6.01
C GLN A 150 -36.95 1.26 5.24
N SER A 151 -36.63 2.40 5.86
CA SER A 151 -36.66 3.70 5.21
C SER A 151 -35.53 3.82 4.16
N GLU A 152 -35.79 4.56 3.09
CA GLU A 152 -34.74 4.96 2.15
C GLU A 152 -33.73 5.86 2.89
N PRO A 153 -32.42 5.52 2.88
CA PRO A 153 -31.42 6.33 3.55
C PRO A 153 -31.16 7.62 2.78
N GLU A 154 -30.80 8.69 3.48
CA GLU A 154 -30.35 9.92 2.84
C GLU A 154 -29.02 9.69 2.10
N PRO A 155 -28.70 10.49 1.05
CA PRO A 155 -27.39 10.45 0.45
C PRO A 155 -26.29 10.64 1.51
N PRO A 156 -25.26 9.80 1.57
CA PRO A 156 -24.25 9.86 2.62
C PRO A 156 -23.31 11.06 2.39
N LYS A 157 -22.74 11.60 3.48
CA LYS A 157 -21.89 12.81 3.44
C LYS A 157 -20.78 12.75 2.37
N PRO A 158 -20.05 11.64 2.17
CA PRO A 158 -19.06 11.55 1.10
C PRO A 158 -19.64 11.88 -0.27
N LEU A 159 -20.77 11.28 -0.64
CA LEU A 159 -21.41 11.51 -1.94
C LEU A 159 -21.94 12.94 -2.06
N GLN A 160 -22.49 13.51 -0.98
CA GLN A 160 -22.88 14.93 -0.95
C GLN A 160 -21.70 15.87 -1.17
N ASN A 161 -20.52 15.49 -0.67
CA ASN A 161 -19.27 16.25 -0.79
C ASN A 161 -18.50 15.96 -2.10
N GLY A 162 -19.07 15.17 -3.00
CA GLY A 162 -18.48 14.90 -4.33
C GLY A 162 -17.52 13.72 -4.39
N ALA A 163 -17.58 12.78 -3.43
CA ALA A 163 -16.83 11.52 -3.49
C ALA A 163 -17.15 10.72 -4.76
N ASP A 164 -16.16 9.99 -5.25
CA ASP A 164 -16.35 9.10 -6.39
C ASP A 164 -17.27 7.94 -6.03
N VAL A 165 -18.35 7.79 -6.82
CA VAL A 165 -19.38 6.77 -6.58
C VAL A 165 -18.79 5.36 -6.66
N SER A 166 -17.83 5.11 -7.55
CA SER A 166 -17.23 3.78 -7.70
C SER A 166 -16.32 3.43 -6.51
N PHE A 167 -15.62 4.42 -5.97
CA PHE A 167 -14.80 4.28 -4.77
C PHE A 167 -15.68 4.04 -3.54
N PHE A 168 -16.77 4.81 -3.42
CA PHE A 168 -17.76 4.66 -2.35
C PHE A 168 -18.42 3.28 -2.36
N ILE A 169 -18.82 2.78 -3.54
CA ILE A 169 -19.34 1.40 -3.68
C ILE A 169 -18.33 0.38 -3.15
N ARG A 170 -17.03 0.51 -3.46
CA ARG A 170 -16.01 -0.44 -2.98
C ARG A 170 -15.81 -0.37 -1.47
N MET A 171 -15.90 0.82 -0.88
CA MET A 171 -15.80 1.00 0.57
C MET A 171 -17.00 0.39 1.30
N LEU A 172 -18.23 0.60 0.81
CA LEU A 172 -19.42 -0.08 1.34
C LEU A 172 -19.39 -1.59 1.10
N PHE A 173 -18.94 -2.03 -0.08
CA PHE A 173 -18.82 -3.44 -0.42
C PHE A 173 -17.86 -4.15 0.53
N SER A 174 -16.74 -3.49 0.86
CA SER A 174 -15.80 -3.96 1.87
C SER A 174 -16.46 -4.18 3.23
N CYS A 175 -17.32 -3.24 3.67
CA CYS A 175 -18.03 -3.34 4.94
C CYS A 175 -18.97 -4.55 4.96
N VAL A 176 -19.81 -4.69 3.94
CA VAL A 176 -20.83 -5.76 3.86
C VAL A 176 -20.16 -7.13 3.76
N VAL A 177 -19.16 -7.27 2.89
CA VAL A 177 -18.47 -8.54 2.71
C VAL A 177 -17.67 -8.92 3.96
N ASP A 178 -16.92 -7.99 4.57
CA ASP A 178 -16.17 -8.36 5.76
C ASP A 178 -17.10 -8.69 6.94
N ALA A 179 -18.23 -8.00 7.08
CA ALA A 179 -19.24 -8.32 8.08
C ALA A 179 -19.86 -9.72 7.89
N ASP A 180 -20.24 -10.10 6.67
CA ASP A 180 -20.76 -11.44 6.34
C ASP A 180 -19.74 -12.55 6.67
N PHE A 181 -18.47 -12.34 6.29
CA PHE A 181 -17.40 -13.29 6.59
C PHE A 181 -17.14 -13.42 8.09
N LEU A 182 -17.12 -12.31 8.83
CA LEU A 182 -16.86 -12.30 10.27
C LEU A 182 -18.02 -12.94 11.07
N ASP A 183 -19.27 -12.66 10.69
CA ASP A 183 -20.43 -13.29 11.32
C ASP A 183 -20.45 -14.81 11.08
N THR A 184 -20.21 -15.22 9.82
CA THR A 184 -20.09 -16.64 9.47
C THR A 184 -18.94 -17.31 10.25
N GLU A 185 -17.79 -16.66 10.36
CA GLU A 185 -16.63 -17.16 11.11
C GLU A 185 -16.95 -17.34 12.61
N ALA A 186 -17.58 -16.32 13.23
CA ALA A 186 -17.98 -16.35 14.63
C ALA A 186 -18.99 -17.48 14.92
N PHE A 187 -19.92 -17.72 14.00
CA PHE A 187 -20.87 -18.82 14.12
C PHE A 187 -20.19 -20.19 14.01
N MET A 188 -19.29 -20.37 13.03
CA MET A 188 -18.63 -21.65 12.72
C MET A 188 -17.54 -22.03 13.73
N ASP A 189 -16.71 -21.09 14.17
CA ASP A 189 -15.55 -21.34 15.04
C ASP A 189 -15.41 -20.26 16.13
N LYS A 190 -16.08 -20.51 17.26
CA LYS A 190 -15.97 -19.66 18.48
C LYS A 190 -14.55 -19.55 19.02
N GLY A 191 -13.62 -20.42 18.63
CA GLY A 191 -12.21 -20.36 19.03
C GLY A 191 -11.44 -19.30 18.25
N ARG A 192 -11.68 -19.20 16.94
CA ARG A 192 -11.08 -18.16 16.07
C ARG A 192 -11.58 -16.76 16.40
N GLU A 193 -12.87 -16.62 16.68
CA GLU A 193 -13.47 -15.37 17.14
C GLU A 193 -12.73 -14.81 18.38
N LYS A 194 -12.46 -15.67 19.37
CA LYS A 194 -11.70 -15.28 20.57
C LYS A 194 -10.25 -14.88 20.29
N LEU A 195 -9.61 -15.51 19.31
CA LEU A 195 -8.24 -15.18 18.89
C LEU A 195 -8.16 -13.84 18.14
N ARG A 196 -9.21 -13.48 17.39
CA ARG A 196 -9.38 -12.13 16.79
C ARG A 196 -9.68 -11.08 17.85
N ASN A 197 -10.53 -11.42 18.83
CA ASN A 197 -10.98 -10.52 19.90
C ASN A 197 -9.94 -10.29 21.02
N GLU A 198 -8.74 -10.85 20.94
CA GLU A 198 -7.64 -10.41 21.79
C GLU A 198 -7.30 -8.94 21.47
N GLU A 199 -7.63 -8.03 22.39
CA GLU A 199 -7.45 -6.58 22.18
C GLU A 199 -6.02 -6.25 21.74
N TYR A 200 -5.92 -5.50 20.64
CA TYR A 200 -4.66 -4.87 20.26
C TYR A 200 -4.33 -3.73 21.24
N PRO A 201 -3.04 -3.44 21.49
CA PRO A 201 -2.65 -2.23 22.21
C PRO A 201 -3.23 -0.99 21.54
N LYS A 202 -3.67 -0.02 22.34
CA LYS A 202 -4.20 1.24 21.83
C LYS A 202 -3.06 2.12 21.29
N LEU A 203 -3.38 3.05 20.39
CA LEU A 203 -2.37 3.91 19.76
C LEU A 203 -1.64 4.83 20.76
N ASP A 204 -2.28 5.23 21.86
CA ASP A 204 -1.67 6.00 22.94
C ASP A 204 -0.65 5.17 23.73
N GLU A 205 -0.93 3.89 24.00
CA GLU A 205 0.01 2.94 24.59
C GLU A 205 1.22 2.71 23.66
N LEU A 206 0.97 2.56 22.35
CA LEU A 206 2.02 2.43 21.35
C LEU A 206 2.86 3.70 21.23
N LEU A 207 2.25 4.89 21.29
CA LEU A 207 2.97 6.16 21.30
C LEU A 207 3.88 6.28 22.53
N ALA A 208 3.38 5.95 23.72
CA ALA A 208 4.19 5.98 24.94
C ALA A 208 5.38 5.00 24.88
N ALA A 209 5.15 3.80 24.35
CA ALA A 209 6.20 2.80 24.15
C ALA A 209 7.23 3.23 23.10
N PHE A 210 6.78 3.84 22.01
CA PHE A 210 7.62 4.41 20.96
C PHE A 210 8.50 5.53 21.51
N ASP A 211 7.95 6.46 22.28
CA ASP A 211 8.70 7.57 22.86
C ASP A 211 9.78 7.09 23.82
N LYS A 212 9.46 6.11 24.67
CA LYS A 212 10.46 5.47 25.54
C LYS A 212 11.60 4.83 24.74
N HIS A 213 11.29 4.20 23.60
CA HIS A 213 12.30 3.61 22.72
C HIS A 213 13.19 4.70 22.10
N MET A 214 12.60 5.77 21.56
CA MET A 214 13.33 6.87 20.97
C MET A 214 14.22 7.58 22.00
N ASP A 215 13.74 7.82 23.21
CA ASP A 215 14.52 8.42 24.30
C ASP A 215 15.75 7.55 24.66
N GLY A 216 15.59 6.23 24.63
CA GLY A 216 16.71 5.29 24.79
C GLY A 216 17.73 5.42 23.67
N MET A 217 17.28 5.39 22.42
CA MET A 217 18.15 5.55 21.25
C MET A 217 18.91 6.87 21.25
N CYS A 218 18.24 7.98 21.59
CA CYS A 218 18.85 9.30 21.67
C CYS A 218 19.92 9.40 22.77
N LYS A 219 19.73 8.71 23.92
CA LYS A 219 20.72 8.65 25.01
C LYS A 219 21.98 7.89 24.61
N ASP A 220 21.83 6.79 23.86
CA ASP A 220 22.95 5.94 23.44
C ASP A 220 23.64 6.45 22.15
N ALA A 221 23.05 7.45 21.48
CA ALA A 221 23.56 7.97 20.22
C ALA A 221 24.87 8.76 20.41
N LYS A 222 25.88 8.45 19.58
CA LYS A 222 27.09 9.26 19.50
C LYS A 222 26.74 10.69 19.02
N PRO A 223 27.37 11.74 19.56
CA PRO A 223 27.10 13.13 19.18
C PRO A 223 27.77 13.47 17.84
N THR A 224 27.31 12.85 16.75
CA THR A 224 27.73 13.16 15.38
C THR A 224 26.78 14.18 14.76
N LYS A 225 27.25 14.95 13.77
CA LYS A 225 26.40 15.89 13.01
C LYS A 225 25.17 15.18 12.43
N VAL A 226 25.32 13.95 11.94
CA VAL A 226 24.22 13.14 11.40
C VAL A 226 23.16 12.84 12.46
N ASN A 227 23.55 12.50 13.70
CA ASN A 227 22.60 12.20 14.76
C ASN A 227 21.91 13.46 15.29
N GLN A 228 22.58 14.62 15.26
CA GLN A 228 21.95 15.92 15.56
C GLN A 228 20.85 16.22 14.54
N ILE A 229 21.14 16.10 13.24
CA ILE A 229 20.15 16.31 12.17
C ILE A 229 18.99 15.31 12.29
N ARG A 230 19.26 14.03 12.60
CA ARG A 230 18.21 13.03 12.83
C ARG A 230 17.29 13.42 13.99
N ALA A 231 17.84 14.00 15.06
CA ALA A 231 17.05 14.50 16.19
C ALA A 231 16.21 15.73 15.81
N GLU A 232 16.77 16.67 15.05
CA GLU A 232 16.04 17.83 14.53
C GLU A 232 14.87 17.41 13.62
N VAL A 233 15.09 16.45 12.72
CA VAL A 233 14.03 15.86 11.88
C VAL A 233 12.94 15.21 12.72
N LEU A 234 13.32 14.46 13.76
CA LEU A 234 12.37 13.85 14.69
C LEU A 234 11.53 14.93 15.38
N ASP A 235 12.15 15.99 15.90
CA ASP A 235 11.43 17.06 16.61
C ASP A 235 10.49 17.84 15.69
N GLN A 236 10.91 18.14 14.45
CA GLN A 236 10.01 18.74 13.45
C GLN A 236 8.81 17.83 13.13
N CYS A 237 9.02 16.52 13.01
CA CYS A 237 7.93 15.56 12.87
C CYS A 237 6.97 15.56 14.06
N ARG A 238 7.48 15.70 15.29
CA ARG A 238 6.66 15.76 16.51
C ARG A 238 5.80 17.03 16.53
N VAL A 239 6.38 18.17 16.19
CA VAL A 239 5.66 19.46 16.12
C VAL A 239 4.63 19.45 14.99
N ALA A 240 5.00 18.96 13.80
CA ALA A 240 4.08 18.92 12.67
C ALA A 240 2.85 18.03 12.92
N ALA A 241 2.97 17.01 13.78
CA ALA A 241 1.87 16.10 14.13
C ALA A 241 0.70 16.80 14.86
N GLU A 242 0.94 17.98 15.44
CA GLU A 242 -0.09 18.80 16.10
C GLU A 242 -0.94 19.61 15.11
N LYS A 243 -0.50 19.75 13.86
CA LYS A 243 -1.26 20.45 12.82
C LYS A 243 -2.55 19.71 12.49
N GLU A 244 -3.52 20.44 11.95
CA GLU A 244 -4.77 19.88 11.42
C GLU A 244 -4.51 18.84 10.32
N PRO A 245 -5.41 17.85 10.14
CA PRO A 245 -5.27 16.85 9.08
C PRO A 245 -5.21 17.47 7.68
N ASP A 246 -4.13 17.19 6.95
CA ASP A 246 -3.86 17.62 5.57
C ASP A 246 -3.00 16.55 4.88
N VAL A 247 -2.60 16.78 3.63
CA VAL A 247 -1.57 16.02 2.94
C VAL A 247 -0.21 16.52 3.38
N PHE A 248 0.57 15.67 4.03
CA PHE A 248 1.91 16.03 4.49
C PHE A 248 3.00 15.48 3.57
N SER A 249 4.12 16.19 3.46
CA SER A 249 5.35 15.66 2.88
C SER A 249 6.48 15.68 3.89
N LEU A 250 7.27 14.60 3.90
CA LEU A 250 8.51 14.47 4.66
C LEU A 250 9.67 14.37 3.67
N THR A 251 10.19 15.52 3.24
CA THR A 251 11.33 15.60 2.33
C THR A 251 12.63 15.56 3.13
N VAL A 252 13.22 14.37 3.24
CA VAL A 252 14.47 14.14 3.99
C VAL A 252 15.39 13.24 3.17
N PRO A 253 16.68 13.58 2.99
CA PRO A 253 17.60 12.75 2.22
C PRO A 253 17.81 11.36 2.84
N THR A 254 18.41 10.44 2.09
CA THR A 254 18.68 9.08 2.55
C THR A 254 19.62 9.10 3.77
N GLY A 255 19.28 8.30 4.79
CA GLY A 255 20.02 8.26 6.06
C GLY A 255 19.62 9.32 7.09
N GLY A 256 18.73 10.27 6.76
CA GLY A 256 18.24 11.32 7.68
C GLY A 256 17.16 10.87 8.70
N GLY A 257 16.93 9.57 8.88
CA GLY A 257 16.01 9.07 9.93
C GLY A 257 14.53 8.98 9.54
N LYS A 258 14.19 9.09 8.24
CA LYS A 258 12.80 9.06 7.71
C LYS A 258 11.87 8.05 8.37
N THR A 259 12.28 6.78 8.45
CA THR A 259 11.41 5.68 8.88
C THR A 259 10.87 5.84 10.29
N LEU A 260 11.72 6.20 11.27
CA LEU A 260 11.27 6.38 12.66
C LEU A 260 10.63 7.76 12.85
N SER A 261 11.12 8.80 12.18
CA SER A 261 10.52 10.14 12.28
C SER A 261 9.13 10.22 11.65
N SER A 262 8.86 9.51 10.55
CA SER A 262 7.52 9.42 9.97
C SER A 262 6.56 8.63 10.85
N LEU A 263 7.02 7.55 11.48
CA LEU A 263 6.23 6.81 12.46
C LEU A 263 5.94 7.66 13.71
N ALA A 264 6.89 8.48 14.16
CA ALA A 264 6.70 9.42 15.26
C ALA A 264 5.60 10.44 14.95
N PHE A 265 5.63 11.02 13.74
CA PHE A 265 4.56 11.89 13.26
C PHE A 265 3.21 11.14 13.26
N ALA A 266 3.17 9.95 12.66
CA ALA A 266 1.91 9.23 12.48
C ALA A 266 1.27 8.79 13.80
N LEU A 267 2.04 8.29 14.77
CA LEU A 267 1.53 7.93 16.10
C LEU A 267 0.95 9.14 16.83
N ARG A 268 1.67 10.27 16.84
CA ARG A 268 1.18 11.49 17.51
C ARG A 268 -0.03 12.08 16.83
N HIS A 269 0.02 12.19 15.50
CA HIS A 269 -1.09 12.73 14.72
C HIS A 269 -2.32 11.84 14.86
N ALA A 270 -2.13 10.52 14.90
CA ALA A 270 -3.22 9.58 15.12
C ALA A 270 -3.86 9.74 16.51
N VAL A 271 -3.06 9.86 17.56
CA VAL A 271 -3.58 10.07 18.93
C VAL A 271 -4.27 11.43 19.06
N ASN A 272 -3.67 12.51 18.53
CA ASN A 272 -4.20 13.87 18.62
C ASN A 272 -5.54 14.04 17.89
N HIS A 273 -5.70 13.37 16.74
CA HIS A 273 -6.86 13.50 15.86
C HIS A 273 -7.78 12.28 15.90
N GLY A 274 -7.63 11.39 16.88
CA GLY A 274 -8.48 10.21 17.06
C GLY A 274 -8.47 9.23 15.88
N LYS A 275 -7.38 9.14 15.12
CA LYS A 275 -7.25 8.20 14.00
C LYS A 275 -7.23 6.77 14.52
N ARG A 276 -7.76 5.85 13.73
CA ARG A 276 -7.95 4.45 14.10
C ARG A 276 -6.67 3.61 13.97
N ARG A 277 -5.79 3.95 13.01
CA ARG A 277 -4.60 3.14 12.71
C ARG A 277 -3.56 3.88 11.88
N ILE A 278 -2.41 3.23 11.74
CA ILE A 278 -1.29 3.65 10.89
C ILE A 278 -1.05 2.58 9.82
N ILE A 279 -0.96 3.01 8.56
CA ILE A 279 -0.64 2.13 7.43
C ILE A 279 0.66 2.63 6.79
N TYR A 280 1.69 1.79 6.80
CA TYR A 280 3.00 2.07 6.23
C TYR A 280 3.14 1.35 4.89
N VAL A 281 3.08 2.13 3.81
CA VAL A 281 3.13 1.65 2.42
C VAL A 281 4.55 1.81 1.88
N ILE A 282 5.17 0.69 1.47
CA ILE A 282 6.52 0.67 0.91
C ILE A 282 6.54 0.26 -0.57
N PRO A 283 7.51 0.75 -1.37
CA PRO A 283 7.52 0.51 -2.81
C PRO A 283 7.97 -0.91 -3.19
N TYR A 284 8.93 -1.50 -2.44
CA TYR A 284 9.57 -2.77 -2.80
C TYR A 284 9.37 -3.84 -1.74
N THR A 285 9.13 -5.08 -2.20
CA THR A 285 8.97 -6.26 -1.33
C THR A 285 10.24 -6.67 -0.60
N SER A 286 11.42 -6.19 -1.00
CA SER A 286 12.70 -6.57 -0.39
C SER A 286 12.98 -5.91 0.98
N ILE A 287 12.14 -4.97 1.39
CA ILE A 287 12.37 -4.05 2.52
C ILE A 287 11.34 -4.24 3.62
N ILE A 288 10.23 -4.91 3.30
CA ILE A 288 9.08 -5.05 4.18
C ILE A 288 9.43 -5.75 5.48
N GLU A 289 10.10 -6.90 5.38
CA GLU A 289 10.55 -7.69 6.54
C GLU A 289 11.48 -6.88 7.44
N GLN A 290 12.36 -6.05 6.86
CA GLN A 290 13.26 -5.20 7.63
C GLN A 290 12.49 -4.08 8.35
N THR A 291 11.57 -3.40 7.67
CA THR A 291 10.79 -2.30 8.25
C THR A 291 9.84 -2.81 9.33
N ALA A 292 9.11 -3.89 9.05
CA ALA A 292 8.28 -4.58 10.03
C ALA A 292 9.12 -5.09 11.21
N GLY A 293 10.32 -5.61 10.97
CA GLY A 293 11.27 -6.02 12.00
C GLY A 293 11.72 -4.87 12.91
N VAL A 294 12.00 -3.68 12.35
CA VAL A 294 12.31 -2.47 13.13
C VAL A 294 11.13 -2.12 14.03
N PHE A 295 9.90 -2.12 13.51
CA PHE A 295 8.72 -1.79 14.31
C PHE A 295 8.44 -2.84 15.39
N ARG A 296 8.51 -4.14 15.06
CA ARG A 296 8.34 -5.22 16.05
C ARG A 296 9.43 -5.23 17.13
N GLY A 297 10.61 -4.70 16.83
CA GLY A 297 11.72 -4.53 17.77
C GLY A 297 11.45 -3.49 18.86
N ILE A 298 10.44 -2.63 18.68
CA ILE A 298 10.00 -1.67 19.69
C ILE A 298 9.19 -2.42 20.75
N GLN A 299 9.56 -2.26 22.02
CA GLN A 299 8.86 -2.92 23.13
C GLN A 299 7.35 -2.59 23.07
N GLY A 300 6.49 -3.61 23.11
CA GLY A 300 5.03 -3.44 23.04
C GLY A 300 4.43 -3.53 21.63
N PHE A 301 5.24 -3.40 20.57
CA PHE A 301 4.74 -3.41 19.19
C PHE A 301 4.54 -4.82 18.61
N GLY A 302 5.11 -5.86 19.23
CA GLY A 302 5.18 -7.20 18.66
C GLY A 302 3.87 -7.77 18.12
N LYS A 303 2.75 -7.59 18.85
CA LYS A 303 1.40 -8.02 18.42
C LYS A 303 0.64 -6.97 17.61
N ALA A 304 1.08 -5.70 17.61
CA ALA A 304 0.38 -4.58 16.99
C ALA A 304 0.76 -4.36 15.52
N VAL A 305 1.85 -5.00 15.05
CA VAL A 305 2.39 -4.83 13.69
C VAL A 305 2.02 -6.01 12.80
N LEU A 306 1.14 -5.74 11.83
CA LEU A 306 0.78 -6.64 10.75
C LEU A 306 1.66 -6.39 9.52
N GLU A 307 2.17 -7.43 8.87
CA GLU A 307 3.06 -7.32 7.70
C GLU A 307 2.48 -8.05 6.48
N HIS A 308 1.88 -7.33 5.54
CA HIS A 308 1.16 -7.92 4.40
C HIS A 308 1.92 -7.72 3.07
N HIS A 309 2.40 -8.81 2.47
CA HIS A 309 2.84 -8.85 1.07
C HIS A 309 2.73 -10.23 0.43
N CYS A 310 2.87 -10.27 -0.91
CA CYS A 310 2.67 -11.48 -1.72
C CYS A 310 3.51 -12.70 -1.31
N ASN A 311 4.66 -12.52 -0.64
CA ASN A 311 5.52 -13.65 -0.23
C ASN A 311 5.16 -14.20 1.16
N VAL A 312 4.58 -13.38 2.04
CA VAL A 312 4.13 -13.83 3.38
C VAL A 312 2.83 -14.62 3.27
N ALA A 313 1.99 -14.30 2.27
CA ALA A 313 0.74 -15.02 2.02
C ALA A 313 0.90 -16.47 1.53
N THR A 314 2.11 -16.94 1.18
CA THR A 314 2.30 -18.25 0.53
C THR A 314 3.22 -19.26 1.24
N ASP A 315 4.13 -18.86 2.15
CA ASP A 315 5.34 -19.67 2.37
C ASP A 315 5.63 -20.25 3.78
N ASP A 316 4.78 -20.13 4.81
CA ASP A 316 5.08 -20.87 6.07
C ASP A 316 3.84 -21.17 6.95
N GLU A 317 3.13 -22.27 6.65
CA GLU A 317 2.01 -22.79 7.49
C GLU A 317 2.45 -23.09 8.95
N SER A 318 3.75 -23.26 9.17
CA SER A 318 4.33 -23.72 10.44
C SER A 318 4.70 -22.60 11.43
N LYS A 319 4.87 -21.35 10.95
CA LYS A 319 5.32 -20.21 11.79
C LYS A 319 4.26 -19.13 11.98
N GLU A 320 3.29 -19.01 11.10
CA GLU A 320 2.24 -17.98 11.22
C GLU A 320 1.07 -18.44 12.09
N SER A 321 0.82 -17.69 13.16
CA SER A 321 -0.39 -17.86 13.97
C SER A 321 -1.65 -17.65 13.11
N VAL A 322 -2.71 -18.42 13.39
CA VAL A 322 -4.03 -18.29 12.74
C VAL A 322 -4.52 -16.82 12.78
N ARG A 323 -4.21 -16.10 13.86
CA ARG A 323 -4.51 -14.67 14.03
C ARG A 323 -3.87 -13.77 12.97
N SER A 324 -2.60 -14.02 12.60
CA SER A 324 -1.91 -13.22 11.57
C SER A 324 -2.58 -13.37 10.21
N ARG A 325 -3.01 -14.58 9.86
CA ARG A 325 -3.75 -14.88 8.63
C ARG A 325 -5.09 -14.17 8.57
N LEU A 326 -5.82 -14.17 9.68
CA LEU A 326 -7.11 -13.48 9.81
C LEU A 326 -6.97 -11.96 9.67
N ALA A 327 -5.93 -11.38 10.28
CA ALA A 327 -5.64 -9.94 10.19
C ALA A 327 -5.20 -9.51 8.77
N PHE A 328 -4.61 -10.40 7.96
CA PHE A 328 -4.26 -10.08 6.57
C PHE A 328 -5.47 -9.81 5.69
N GLU A 329 -6.58 -10.48 5.97
CA GLU A 329 -7.78 -10.41 5.15
C GLU A 329 -8.50 -9.07 5.31
N ASN A 330 -8.45 -8.47 6.51
CA ASN A 330 -9.19 -7.25 6.82
C ASN A 330 -8.31 -6.04 7.24
N TRP A 331 -7.02 -6.18 7.54
CA TRP A 331 -6.17 -5.09 8.04
C TRP A 331 -6.65 -4.45 9.36
N ASP A 332 -7.04 -5.28 10.33
CA ASP A 332 -7.56 -4.84 11.64
C ASP A 332 -6.51 -4.42 12.69
N ALA A 333 -5.21 -4.61 12.41
CA ALA A 333 -4.13 -4.24 13.33
C ALA A 333 -3.90 -2.71 13.41
N PRO A 334 -3.44 -2.17 14.56
CA PRO A 334 -3.15 -0.74 14.72
C PRO A 334 -2.04 -0.23 13.79
N ILE A 335 -1.07 -1.07 13.47
CA ILE A 335 0.03 -0.76 12.54
C ILE A 335 0.06 -1.82 11.44
N VAL A 336 -0.15 -1.39 10.21
CA VAL A 336 -0.12 -2.26 9.03
C VAL A 336 1.04 -1.86 8.15
N VAL A 337 1.98 -2.76 7.88
CA VAL A 337 3.06 -2.58 6.90
C VAL A 337 2.70 -3.36 5.65
N THR A 338 2.59 -2.67 4.52
CA THR A 338 2.16 -3.26 3.24
C THR A 338 2.95 -2.69 2.08
N THR A 339 2.87 -3.34 0.92
CA THR A 339 3.46 -2.82 -0.32
C THR A 339 2.52 -1.87 -1.07
N ALA A 340 3.08 -0.95 -1.86
CA ALA A 340 2.32 -0.06 -2.74
C ALA A 340 1.44 -0.85 -3.72
N VAL A 341 1.95 -1.95 -4.30
CA VAL A 341 1.18 -2.83 -5.19
C VAL A 341 -0.02 -3.40 -4.45
N GLN A 342 0.18 -3.99 -3.27
CA GLN A 342 -0.92 -4.55 -2.48
C GLN A 342 -1.94 -3.48 -2.08
N PHE A 343 -1.48 -2.28 -1.73
CA PHE A 343 -2.34 -1.15 -1.37
C PHE A 343 -3.22 -0.70 -2.54
N PHE A 344 -2.61 -0.31 -3.67
CA PHE A 344 -3.36 0.20 -4.82
C PHE A 344 -4.18 -0.88 -5.53
N GLU A 345 -3.67 -2.10 -5.70
CA GLU A 345 -4.46 -3.18 -6.30
C GLU A 345 -5.70 -3.52 -5.46
N SER A 346 -5.65 -3.37 -4.13
CA SER A 346 -6.81 -3.58 -3.28
C SER A 346 -7.88 -2.51 -3.56
N LEU A 347 -7.50 -1.24 -3.69
CA LEU A 347 -8.40 -0.12 -3.97
C LEU A 347 -9.14 -0.24 -5.30
N TYR A 348 -8.53 -0.91 -6.28
CA TYR A 348 -9.13 -1.16 -7.59
C TYR A 348 -9.63 -2.60 -7.77
N ALA A 349 -9.70 -3.39 -6.69
CA ALA A 349 -10.18 -4.76 -6.75
C ALA A 349 -11.70 -4.83 -6.97
N CYS A 350 -12.15 -5.99 -7.46
CA CYS A 350 -13.56 -6.37 -7.54
C CYS A 350 -13.89 -7.66 -6.78
N LYS A 351 -12.87 -8.44 -6.37
CA LYS A 351 -13.06 -9.72 -5.66
C LYS A 351 -13.28 -9.48 -4.17
N THR A 352 -14.23 -10.20 -3.60
CA THR A 352 -14.58 -10.19 -2.16
C THR A 352 -13.34 -10.22 -1.26
N SER A 353 -12.49 -11.24 -1.42
CA SER A 353 -11.29 -11.44 -0.58
C SER A 353 -10.29 -10.29 -0.62
N ARG A 354 -10.17 -9.57 -1.75
CA ARG A 354 -9.28 -8.41 -1.86
C ARG A 354 -9.92 -7.14 -1.28
N CYS A 355 -11.24 -7.00 -1.41
CA CYS A 355 -11.98 -5.83 -0.95
C CYS A 355 -12.21 -5.81 0.58
N ARG A 356 -12.15 -6.96 1.29
CA ARG A 356 -12.44 -7.04 2.74
C ARG A 356 -11.67 -6.04 3.62
N LYS A 357 -10.50 -5.59 3.19
CA LYS A 357 -9.65 -4.65 3.95
C LYS A 357 -9.88 -3.16 3.71
N LEU A 358 -10.69 -2.78 2.72
CA LEU A 358 -10.76 -1.39 2.26
C LEU A 358 -11.42 -0.44 3.26
N HIS A 359 -12.51 -0.84 3.91
CA HIS A 359 -13.18 -0.01 4.91
C HIS A 359 -12.23 0.37 6.07
N ASN A 360 -11.26 -0.51 6.35
CA ASN A 360 -10.22 -0.32 7.34
C ASN A 360 -9.16 0.74 6.94
N LEU A 361 -9.24 1.31 5.74
CA LEU A 361 -8.45 2.50 5.38
C LEU A 361 -8.99 3.79 5.98
N ALA A 362 -10.28 3.86 6.29
CA ALA A 362 -10.91 5.08 6.79
C ALA A 362 -10.37 5.49 8.16
N ASP A 363 -10.27 6.80 8.40
CA ASP A 363 -9.68 7.42 9.59
C ASP A 363 -8.30 6.88 9.95
N SER A 364 -7.42 6.71 8.96
CA SER A 364 -6.04 6.26 9.19
C SER A 364 -5.00 7.33 8.84
N VAL A 365 -3.79 7.20 9.42
CA VAL A 365 -2.60 7.88 8.91
C VAL A 365 -1.89 6.93 7.96
N ILE A 366 -1.70 7.32 6.70
CA ILE A 366 -1.06 6.46 5.69
C ILE A 366 0.27 7.07 5.27
N ILE A 367 1.36 6.40 5.61
CA ILE A 367 2.71 6.78 5.22
C ILE A 367 3.05 6.10 3.90
N PHE A 368 3.38 6.88 2.88
CA PHE A 368 3.93 6.40 1.61
C PHE A 368 5.44 6.62 1.62
N ASP A 369 6.19 5.55 1.91
CA ASP A 369 7.65 5.60 1.89
C ASP A 369 8.18 5.61 0.46
N GLU A 370 9.23 6.40 0.24
CA GLU A 370 9.82 6.68 -1.08
C GLU A 370 8.74 6.95 -2.15
N ALA A 371 7.86 7.92 -1.91
CA ALA A 371 6.71 8.24 -2.77
C ALA A 371 7.08 8.51 -4.25
N GLN A 372 8.34 8.86 -4.54
CA GLN A 372 8.87 8.98 -5.91
C GLN A 372 8.94 7.67 -6.69
N CYS A 373 8.91 6.52 -5.99
CA CYS A 373 8.98 5.19 -6.59
C CYS A 373 7.62 4.72 -7.13
N LEU A 374 6.56 5.53 -7.04
CA LEU A 374 5.29 5.22 -7.68
C LEU A 374 5.51 5.04 -9.20
N PRO A 375 5.05 3.91 -9.78
CA PRO A 375 5.30 3.62 -11.18
C PRO A 375 4.57 4.65 -12.05
N PRO A 376 5.26 5.30 -13.01
CA PRO A 376 4.63 6.31 -13.87
C PRO A 376 3.34 5.81 -14.53
N SER A 377 3.31 4.57 -15.02
CA SER A 377 2.15 3.95 -15.70
C SER A 377 0.85 3.91 -14.88
N PHE A 378 0.94 4.04 -13.56
CA PHE A 378 -0.22 4.05 -12.64
C PHE A 378 -0.24 5.30 -11.76
N LEU A 379 0.52 6.35 -12.09
CA LEU A 379 0.66 7.52 -11.23
C LEU A 379 -0.67 8.26 -11.03
N ARG A 380 -1.42 8.51 -12.11
CA ARG A 380 -2.73 9.20 -12.04
C ARG A 380 -3.75 8.47 -11.17
N PRO A 381 -4.05 7.17 -11.40
CA PRO A 381 -4.98 6.45 -10.53
C PRO A 381 -4.46 6.35 -9.08
N SER A 382 -3.14 6.18 -8.88
CA SER A 382 -2.58 6.14 -7.52
C SER A 382 -2.83 7.44 -6.76
N VAL A 383 -2.50 8.60 -7.36
CA VAL A 383 -2.69 9.91 -6.70
C VAL A 383 -4.18 10.23 -6.54
N PHE A 384 -5.02 9.90 -7.53
CA PHE A 384 -6.47 9.99 -7.39
C PHE A 384 -6.97 9.25 -6.15
N ALA A 385 -6.54 7.99 -5.95
CA ALA A 385 -6.99 7.17 -4.84
C ALA A 385 -6.54 7.72 -3.48
N ILE A 386 -5.30 8.22 -3.36
CA ILE A 386 -4.82 8.85 -2.12
C ILE A 386 -5.65 10.10 -1.80
N ARG A 387 -5.91 10.93 -2.82
CA ARG A 387 -6.68 12.17 -2.67
C ARG A 387 -8.13 11.89 -2.31
N GLU A 388 -8.73 10.87 -2.90
CA GLU A 388 -10.09 10.42 -2.60
C GLU A 388 -10.21 10.00 -1.12
N LEU A 389 -9.27 9.17 -0.65
CA LEU A 389 -9.16 8.76 0.76
C LEU A 389 -9.03 9.97 1.70
N HIS A 390 -8.18 10.93 1.35
CA HIS A 390 -7.98 12.14 2.16
C HIS A 390 -9.25 12.99 2.26
N ARG A 391 -9.92 13.25 1.13
CA ARG A 391 -11.07 14.16 1.08
C ARG A 391 -12.33 13.62 1.71
N HIS A 392 -12.55 12.31 1.62
CA HIS A 392 -13.86 11.73 1.87
C HIS A 392 -13.87 10.62 2.92
N TYR A 393 -12.70 10.12 3.33
CA TYR A 393 -12.59 8.97 4.24
C TYR A 393 -11.67 9.23 5.45
N GLY A 394 -11.41 10.51 5.76
CA GLY A 394 -10.70 10.91 6.98
C GLY A 394 -9.22 10.55 7.03
N VAL A 395 -8.61 10.16 5.90
CA VAL A 395 -7.21 9.75 5.85
C VAL A 395 -6.26 10.95 5.89
N THR A 396 -5.20 10.84 6.68
CA THR A 396 -4.04 11.75 6.64
C THR A 396 -2.88 11.07 5.88
N PRO A 397 -2.62 11.41 4.61
CA PRO A 397 -1.49 10.87 3.88
C PRO A 397 -0.18 11.60 4.22
N VAL A 398 0.92 10.84 4.37
CA VAL A 398 2.27 11.34 4.60
C VAL A 398 3.20 10.83 3.50
N LEU A 399 3.64 11.73 2.62
CA LEU A 399 4.48 11.44 1.48
C LEU A 399 5.96 11.57 1.87
N CYS A 400 6.58 10.46 2.23
CA CYS A 400 8.00 10.39 2.59
C CYS A 400 8.85 10.25 1.33
N THR A 401 9.83 11.13 1.16
CA THR A 401 10.67 11.11 -0.05
C THR A 401 12.05 11.70 0.23
N ALA A 402 13.06 11.23 -0.50
CA ALA A 402 14.34 11.93 -0.62
C ALA A 402 14.34 12.95 -1.77
N THR A 403 13.41 12.81 -2.71
CA THR A 403 13.46 13.44 -4.03
C THR A 403 12.04 13.75 -4.47
N GLN A 404 11.51 14.91 -4.08
CA GLN A 404 10.08 15.20 -4.19
C GLN A 404 9.56 15.05 -5.63
N PRO A 405 8.68 14.07 -5.92
CA PRO A 405 7.94 14.08 -7.16
C PRO A 405 6.90 15.21 -7.12
N VAL A 406 6.61 15.84 -8.25
CA VAL A 406 5.50 16.81 -8.33
C VAL A 406 4.18 16.04 -8.31
N LEU A 407 3.64 15.83 -7.10
CA LEU A 407 2.32 15.23 -6.88
C LEU A 407 1.23 16.28 -6.60
N THR A 408 1.59 17.56 -6.65
CA THR A 408 0.64 18.68 -6.60
C THR A 408 0.02 18.92 -7.97
N GLN A 409 -1.17 19.54 -8.00
CA GLN A 409 -1.78 19.96 -9.25
C GLN A 409 -0.85 20.91 -10.01
N THR A 410 -0.71 20.68 -11.31
CA THR A 410 0.06 21.55 -12.19
C THR A 410 -0.68 21.75 -13.50
N LYS A 411 -0.71 23.00 -13.96
CA LYS A 411 -1.19 23.42 -15.27
C LYS A 411 0.01 24.01 -16.02
N GLN A 412 0.72 23.18 -16.76
CA GLN A 412 1.73 23.62 -17.72
C GLN A 412 1.14 23.54 -19.13
N PHE A 413 1.67 24.34 -20.06
CA PHE A 413 1.11 24.62 -21.40
C PHE A 413 0.60 23.37 -22.15
N ASP A 414 1.20 22.19 -21.92
CA ASP A 414 0.80 20.90 -22.52
C ASP A 414 0.63 19.72 -21.52
N PHE A 415 0.59 19.95 -20.20
CA PHE A 415 0.43 18.88 -19.19
C PHE A 415 -0.48 19.31 -18.04
N ASN A 416 -1.57 18.56 -17.82
CA ASN A 416 -2.53 18.83 -16.76
C ASN A 416 -2.64 17.66 -15.77
N PHE A 417 -1.90 17.74 -14.67
CA PHE A 417 -2.00 16.75 -13.60
C PHE A 417 -3.18 17.07 -12.67
N LYS A 418 -4.39 16.84 -13.16
CA LYS A 418 -5.64 17.14 -12.43
C LYS A 418 -5.81 16.31 -11.17
N GLU A 419 -5.25 15.11 -11.14
CA GLU A 419 -5.34 14.20 -9.99
C GLU A 419 -4.44 14.62 -8.83
N GLY A 420 -3.49 15.54 -9.06
CA GLY A 420 -2.60 16.06 -8.03
C GLY A 420 -3.33 16.65 -6.82
N PHE A 421 -2.59 16.76 -5.72
CA PHE A 421 -3.03 17.42 -4.50
C PHE A 421 -3.10 18.94 -4.69
N GLU A 422 -4.13 19.57 -4.12
CA GLU A 422 -4.30 21.03 -4.14
C GLU A 422 -3.16 21.73 -3.38
N SER A 423 -2.80 21.18 -2.22
CA SER A 423 -1.72 21.63 -1.36
C SER A 423 -1.05 20.43 -0.71
N VAL A 424 0.20 20.61 -0.33
CA VAL A 424 0.97 19.64 0.47
C VAL A 424 1.72 20.43 1.52
N VAL A 425 1.55 20.06 2.78
CA VAL A 425 2.22 20.68 3.92
C VAL A 425 3.57 20.00 4.13
N GLU A 426 4.65 20.72 3.85
CA GLU A 426 5.99 20.23 4.15
C GLU A 426 6.21 20.21 5.68
N ILE A 427 6.65 19.06 6.20
CA ILE A 427 6.97 18.88 7.62
C ILE A 427 8.29 19.57 7.95
N ILE A 428 9.24 19.54 7.02
CA ILE A 428 10.59 20.07 7.19
C ILE A 428 10.67 21.52 6.73
N GLU A 429 11.09 22.43 7.60
CA GLU A 429 11.09 23.88 7.30
C GLU A 429 12.03 24.26 6.14
N ASN A 430 13.18 23.59 6.02
CA ASN A 430 14.15 23.84 4.94
C ASN A 430 14.83 22.53 4.46
N PRO A 431 14.18 21.77 3.56
CA PRO A 431 14.74 20.52 3.04
C PRO A 431 16.05 20.68 2.26
N ALA A 432 16.25 21.85 1.62
CA ALA A 432 17.46 22.14 0.86
C ALA A 432 18.69 22.23 1.79
N SER A 433 18.58 22.94 2.91
CA SER A 433 19.66 23.00 3.92
C SER A 433 20.02 21.61 4.46
N LEU A 434 19.03 20.77 4.74
CA LEU A 434 19.28 19.39 5.18
C LEU A 434 20.04 18.56 4.14
N THR A 435 19.80 18.82 2.85
CA THR A 435 20.47 18.13 1.76
C THR A 435 21.94 18.50 1.72
N ASP A 436 22.27 19.78 1.86
CA ASP A 436 23.64 20.28 1.94
C ASP A 436 24.35 19.80 3.22
N ASP A 437 23.66 19.82 4.36
CA ASP A 437 24.22 19.39 5.64
C ASP A 437 24.51 17.89 5.70
N LEU A 438 23.78 17.09 4.93
CA LEU A 438 23.96 15.65 4.78
C LEU A 438 24.72 15.26 3.50
N LYS A 439 25.20 16.24 2.73
CA LYS A 439 26.04 16.04 1.56
C LYS A 439 27.38 15.46 2.01
N ARG A 440 27.54 14.16 1.76
CA ARG A 440 28.68 13.35 2.23
C ARG A 440 29.32 12.56 1.09
N VAL A 441 28.83 12.80 -0.13
CA VAL A 441 29.11 12.01 -1.31
C VAL A 441 29.39 12.94 -2.48
N GLY A 442 30.58 12.86 -3.03
CA GLY A 442 30.92 13.42 -4.32
C GLY A 442 30.38 12.53 -5.44
N VAL A 443 29.75 13.14 -6.45
CA VAL A 443 29.31 12.42 -7.65
C VAL A 443 30.31 12.66 -8.76
N GLU A 444 30.84 11.58 -9.31
CA GLU A 444 31.76 11.59 -10.45
C GLU A 444 31.18 10.85 -11.64
N THR A 445 31.58 11.22 -12.85
CA THR A 445 31.19 10.51 -14.07
C THR A 445 32.37 9.75 -14.65
N PHE A 446 32.18 8.47 -14.93
CA PHE A 446 33.19 7.65 -15.59
C PHE A 446 33.20 7.88 -17.10
N SER A 447 34.40 8.01 -17.69
CA SER A 447 34.61 8.17 -19.13
C SER A 447 33.75 9.24 -19.81
N ASN A 448 33.47 10.35 -19.12
CA ASN A 448 32.59 11.44 -19.59
C ASN A 448 31.21 10.94 -20.06
N LEU A 449 30.68 9.92 -19.39
CA LEU A 449 29.41 9.25 -19.72
C LEU A 449 29.39 8.63 -21.13
N ASN A 450 30.54 8.38 -21.76
CA ASN A 450 30.59 7.55 -22.95
C ASN A 450 30.29 6.08 -22.58
N PRO A 451 29.64 5.31 -23.47
CA PRO A 451 29.45 3.88 -23.24
C PRO A 451 30.78 3.16 -23.00
N VAL A 452 30.82 2.30 -21.97
CA VAL A 452 32.01 1.53 -21.56
C VAL A 452 31.71 0.06 -21.40
N ALA A 453 32.70 -0.77 -21.73
CA ALA A 453 32.68 -2.21 -21.48
C ALA A 453 32.90 -2.52 -19.98
N TYR A 454 32.38 -3.66 -19.50
CA TYR A 454 32.45 -4.02 -18.09
C TYR A 454 33.88 -4.33 -17.62
N GLU A 455 34.79 -4.67 -18.53
CA GLU A 455 36.21 -4.89 -18.28
C GLU A 455 36.88 -3.63 -17.72
N ALA A 456 36.61 -2.47 -18.35
CA ALA A 456 37.14 -1.18 -17.89
C ALA A 456 36.56 -0.78 -16.52
N VAL A 457 35.29 -1.10 -16.28
CA VAL A 457 34.65 -0.88 -14.97
C VAL A 457 35.29 -1.79 -13.91
N ALA A 458 35.53 -3.07 -14.23
CA ALA A 458 36.18 -4.01 -13.32
C ALA A 458 37.61 -3.59 -12.99
N GLU A 459 38.37 -3.08 -13.97
CA GLU A 459 39.69 -2.49 -13.76
C GLU A 459 39.66 -1.31 -12.80
N ALA A 460 38.73 -0.38 -12.99
CA ALA A 460 38.56 0.78 -12.11
C ALA A 460 38.18 0.36 -10.67
N ILE A 461 37.27 -0.60 -10.53
CA ILE A 461 36.88 -1.16 -9.22
C ILE A 461 38.09 -1.78 -8.50
N ARG A 462 38.93 -2.55 -9.20
CA ARG A 462 40.14 -3.14 -8.63
C ARG A 462 41.15 -2.06 -8.22
N ALA A 463 41.27 -1.00 -9.00
CA ALA A 463 42.19 0.10 -8.72
C ALA A 463 41.78 0.92 -7.48
N ALA A 464 40.48 1.00 -7.17
CA ALA A 464 39.97 1.78 -6.04
C ALA A 464 40.54 1.36 -4.67
N SER A 465 41.00 0.11 -4.52
CA SER A 465 41.62 -0.41 -3.28
C SER A 465 40.77 -0.21 -2.01
N GLN A 466 39.45 -0.07 -2.17
CA GLN A 466 38.46 0.11 -1.11
C GLN A 466 37.30 -0.84 -1.34
N SER A 467 36.45 -1.02 -0.32
CA SER A 467 35.24 -1.83 -0.51
C SER A 467 34.27 -1.10 -1.42
N VAL A 468 33.80 -1.75 -2.49
CA VAL A 468 32.97 -1.11 -3.53
C VAL A 468 31.59 -1.77 -3.57
N LEU A 469 30.54 -0.96 -3.69
CA LEU A 469 29.23 -1.42 -4.13
C LEU A 469 29.01 -1.03 -5.59
N CYS A 470 28.94 -1.99 -6.50
CA CYS A 470 28.63 -1.76 -7.92
C CYS A 470 27.20 -2.20 -8.23
N ILE A 471 26.38 -1.27 -8.71
CA ILE A 471 24.97 -1.46 -9.04
C ILE A 471 24.78 -1.34 -10.55
N VAL A 472 24.20 -2.38 -11.17
CA VAL A 472 23.92 -2.45 -12.61
C VAL A 472 22.43 -2.66 -12.89
N ASN A 473 22.01 -2.35 -14.12
CA ASN A 473 20.58 -2.36 -14.49
C ASN A 473 20.01 -3.77 -14.74
N LYS A 474 20.83 -4.75 -15.15
CA LYS A 474 20.37 -6.12 -15.42
C LYS A 474 21.09 -7.15 -14.56
N LYS A 475 20.39 -8.26 -14.29
CA LYS A 475 20.96 -9.41 -13.59
C LYS A 475 22.10 -10.07 -14.37
N GLU A 476 21.99 -10.09 -15.70
CA GLU A 476 23.03 -10.62 -16.59
C GLU A 476 24.31 -9.79 -16.48
N ASP A 477 24.17 -8.46 -16.49
CA ASP A 477 25.29 -7.53 -16.29
C ASP A 477 25.96 -7.74 -14.93
N ALA A 478 25.16 -7.96 -13.86
CA ALA A 478 25.69 -8.19 -12.52
C ALA A 478 26.52 -9.47 -12.48
N ARG A 479 26.04 -10.52 -13.15
CA ARG A 479 26.76 -11.79 -13.30
C ARG A 479 28.03 -11.63 -14.13
N THR A 480 27.98 -10.89 -15.24
CA THR A 480 29.14 -10.64 -16.11
C THR A 480 30.22 -9.90 -15.35
N LEU A 481 29.88 -8.79 -14.70
CA LEU A 481 30.84 -8.00 -13.94
C LEU A 481 31.41 -8.77 -12.75
N ALA A 482 30.59 -9.55 -12.03
CA ALA A 482 31.06 -10.38 -10.93
C ALA A 482 32.09 -11.44 -11.38
N LYS A 483 31.98 -11.98 -12.61
CA LYS A 483 32.97 -12.92 -13.18
C LYS A 483 34.29 -12.26 -13.58
N LEU A 484 34.28 -10.95 -13.84
CA LEU A 484 35.47 -10.18 -14.19
C LEU A 484 36.27 -9.72 -12.95
N LEU A 485 35.70 -9.89 -11.75
CA LEU A 485 36.30 -9.54 -10.47
C LEU A 485 36.80 -10.79 -9.74
N PRO A 486 37.77 -10.66 -8.80
CA PRO A 486 38.28 -11.80 -8.05
C PRO A 486 37.18 -12.47 -7.22
N GLU A 487 36.98 -13.77 -7.39
CA GLU A 487 35.88 -14.52 -6.75
C GLU A 487 35.91 -14.43 -5.22
N GLN A 488 37.10 -14.48 -4.61
CA GLN A 488 37.29 -14.45 -3.15
C GLN A 488 36.95 -13.09 -2.52
N GLN A 489 36.94 -12.02 -3.32
CA GLN A 489 36.67 -10.65 -2.91
C GLN A 489 35.35 -10.13 -3.48
N THR A 490 34.56 -10.96 -4.17
CA THR A 490 33.33 -10.52 -4.83
C THR A 490 32.11 -11.20 -4.27
N ILE A 491 31.09 -10.43 -3.89
CA ILE A 491 29.79 -10.92 -3.46
C ILE A 491 28.75 -10.47 -4.48
N HIS A 492 28.06 -11.43 -5.10
CA HIS A 492 26.95 -11.15 -6.01
C HIS A 492 25.61 -11.17 -5.26
N LEU A 493 24.82 -10.10 -5.41
CA LEU A 493 23.53 -9.95 -4.76
C LEU A 493 22.47 -9.53 -5.78
N SER A 494 21.49 -10.39 -6.07
CA SER A 494 20.37 -10.03 -6.96
C SER A 494 19.11 -10.81 -6.62
N THR A 495 18.00 -10.46 -7.27
CA THR A 495 16.71 -11.16 -7.10
C THR A 495 16.68 -12.56 -7.74
N ASN A 496 17.80 -13.09 -8.22
CA ASN A 496 17.93 -14.53 -8.54
C ASN A 496 18.19 -15.39 -7.29
N LEU A 497 18.52 -14.77 -6.16
CA LEU A 497 18.59 -15.44 -4.86
C LEU A 497 17.19 -15.46 -4.24
N CYS A 498 16.79 -16.58 -3.63
CA CYS A 498 15.55 -16.64 -2.82
C CYS A 498 15.68 -15.76 -1.55
N ALA A 499 14.57 -15.52 -0.86
CA ALA A 499 14.53 -14.62 0.31
C ALA A 499 15.57 -14.98 1.37
N GLU A 500 15.60 -16.25 1.79
CA GLU A 500 16.56 -16.76 2.78
C GLU A 500 18.03 -16.55 2.34
N HIS A 501 18.36 -16.88 1.09
CA HIS A 501 19.71 -16.65 0.56
C HIS A 501 20.08 -15.16 0.51
N ARG A 502 19.13 -14.27 0.20
CA ARG A 502 19.36 -12.82 0.23
C ARG A 502 19.62 -12.35 1.65
N PHE A 503 18.81 -12.79 2.62
CA PHE A 503 18.97 -12.46 4.04
C PHE A 503 20.37 -12.86 4.55
N GLN A 504 20.77 -14.11 4.30
CA GLN A 504 22.10 -14.60 4.65
C GLN A 504 23.23 -13.82 3.96
N THR A 505 23.07 -13.51 2.67
CA THR A 505 24.07 -12.75 1.89
C THR A 505 24.22 -11.32 2.44
N LEU A 506 23.11 -10.66 2.77
CA LEU A 506 23.14 -9.34 3.39
C LEU A 506 23.81 -9.37 4.77
N GLY A 507 23.54 -10.41 5.57
CA GLY A 507 24.24 -10.64 6.84
C GLY A 507 25.76 -10.74 6.66
N LYS A 508 26.21 -11.51 5.65
CA LYS A 508 27.64 -11.63 5.30
C LYS A 508 28.26 -10.30 4.88
N ILE A 509 27.57 -9.52 4.05
CA ILE A 509 28.04 -8.19 3.63
C ILE A 509 28.18 -7.28 4.85
N ARG A 510 27.17 -7.21 5.72
CA ARG A 510 27.21 -6.40 6.94
C ARG A 510 28.35 -6.79 7.89
N ALA A 511 28.60 -8.09 8.04
CA ALA A 511 29.71 -8.57 8.85
C ALA A 511 31.07 -8.15 8.26
N ARG A 512 31.22 -8.26 6.94
CA ARG A 512 32.46 -7.89 6.24
C ARG A 512 32.72 -6.38 6.26
N LEU A 513 31.69 -5.55 6.12
CA LEU A 513 31.78 -4.09 6.27
C LEU A 513 32.22 -3.63 7.67
N LYS A 514 32.01 -4.47 8.70
CA LYS A 514 32.46 -4.19 10.07
C LYS A 514 33.86 -4.71 10.38
N SER A 515 34.42 -5.58 9.55
CA SER A 515 35.73 -6.18 9.75
C SER A 515 36.85 -5.31 9.15
N GLU A 516 38.03 -5.32 9.76
CA GLU A 516 39.27 -4.73 9.18
C GLU A 516 39.88 -5.63 8.08
N GLY A 517 39.07 -6.48 7.45
CA GLY A 517 39.51 -7.41 6.42
C GLY A 517 39.85 -6.73 5.09
N GLU A 518 40.34 -7.53 4.14
CA GLU A 518 40.65 -7.04 2.80
C GLU A 518 39.42 -6.40 2.12
N PRO A 519 39.64 -5.29 1.36
CA PRO A 519 38.62 -4.70 0.51
C PRO A 519 37.87 -5.73 -0.34
N PHE A 520 36.58 -5.51 -0.53
CA PHE A 520 35.74 -6.42 -1.29
C PHE A 520 34.72 -5.66 -2.14
N CYS A 521 34.24 -6.30 -3.21
CA CYS A 521 33.23 -5.75 -4.09
C CYS A 521 31.89 -6.46 -3.88
N VAL A 522 30.82 -5.71 -3.80
CA VAL A 522 29.46 -6.22 -3.97
C VAL A 522 28.96 -5.81 -5.34
N VAL A 523 28.60 -6.78 -6.18
CA VAL A 523 27.93 -6.51 -7.46
C VAL A 523 26.45 -6.83 -7.32
N SER A 524 25.60 -5.84 -7.55
CA SER A 524 24.16 -5.95 -7.35
C SER A 524 23.34 -5.31 -8.46
N THR A 525 22.03 -5.55 -8.44
CA THR A 525 21.05 -4.78 -9.22
C THR A 525 20.42 -3.70 -8.33
N SER A 526 19.36 -3.03 -8.79
CA SER A 526 18.62 -2.03 -8.00
C SER A 526 18.00 -2.54 -6.68
N LEU A 527 18.17 -3.82 -6.34
CA LEU A 527 17.72 -4.43 -5.08
C LEU A 527 18.28 -3.70 -3.84
N VAL A 528 19.50 -3.17 -3.92
CA VAL A 528 20.17 -2.47 -2.81
C VAL A 528 19.88 -0.97 -2.75
N GLU A 529 19.21 -0.41 -3.76
CA GLU A 529 18.91 1.02 -3.86
C GLU A 529 17.96 1.46 -2.74
N ALA A 530 16.99 0.62 -2.38
CA ALA A 530 16.01 0.93 -1.36
C ALA A 530 16.06 -0.07 -0.20
N GLY A 531 15.99 0.47 1.03
CA GLY A 531 15.74 -0.26 2.29
C GLY A 531 16.71 -1.36 2.70
N VAL A 532 17.89 -1.45 2.09
CA VAL A 532 19.00 -2.25 2.62
C VAL A 532 19.95 -1.34 3.39
N ASP A 533 20.21 -1.68 4.66
CA ASP A 533 21.19 -0.97 5.48
C ASP A 533 22.63 -1.40 5.14
N LEU A 534 23.23 -0.69 4.18
CA LEU A 534 24.61 -0.86 3.71
C LEU A 534 25.31 0.51 3.64
N ASP A 535 26.60 0.52 3.98
CA ASP A 535 27.46 1.70 4.05
C ASP A 535 28.81 1.38 3.42
N PHE A 536 29.07 1.88 2.21
CA PHE A 536 30.29 1.66 1.44
C PHE A 536 31.08 2.98 1.26
N PRO A 537 32.42 2.94 1.21
CA PRO A 537 33.23 4.12 0.90
C PRO A 537 33.05 4.57 -0.56
N VAL A 538 32.87 3.62 -1.48
CA VAL A 538 32.75 3.88 -2.93
C VAL A 538 31.57 3.12 -3.52
N VAL A 539 30.76 3.81 -4.31
CA VAL A 539 29.62 3.25 -5.03
C VAL A 539 29.78 3.47 -6.52
N TYR A 540 29.65 2.43 -7.33
CA TYR A 540 29.53 2.54 -8.78
C TYR A 540 28.08 2.29 -9.17
N ARG A 541 27.49 3.16 -9.99
CA ARG A 541 26.11 3.01 -10.48
C ARG A 541 26.08 3.11 -11.99
N ALA A 542 25.59 2.06 -12.66
CA ALA A 542 25.28 2.16 -14.09
C ALA A 542 24.23 3.27 -14.29
N LEU A 543 24.32 4.05 -15.37
CA LEU A 543 23.42 5.18 -15.60
C LEU A 543 21.97 4.71 -15.60
N ALA A 544 21.13 5.39 -14.81
CA ALA A 544 19.71 5.15 -14.62
C ALA A 544 18.98 6.49 -14.38
N GLY A 545 17.74 6.45 -13.88
CA GLY A 545 17.05 7.65 -13.45
C GLY A 545 17.77 8.36 -12.30
N LEU A 546 17.54 9.67 -12.16
CA LEU A 546 18.20 10.51 -11.15
C LEU A 546 17.88 10.04 -9.72
N ASP A 547 16.66 9.55 -9.52
CA ASP A 547 16.16 8.91 -8.30
C ASP A 547 16.97 7.66 -7.92
N SER A 548 17.18 6.73 -8.86
CA SER A 548 18.04 5.55 -8.65
C SER A 548 19.49 5.94 -8.32
N ILE A 549 20.01 7.00 -8.92
CA ILE A 549 21.37 7.50 -8.64
C ILE A 549 21.45 8.04 -7.21
N ALA A 550 20.49 8.84 -6.75
CA ALA A 550 20.46 9.32 -5.37
C ALA A 550 20.27 8.20 -4.35
N GLN A 551 19.44 7.20 -4.65
CA GLN A 551 19.25 6.04 -3.78
C GLN A 551 20.53 5.22 -3.65
N ALA A 552 21.26 5.03 -4.75
CA ALA A 552 22.58 4.40 -4.74
C ALA A 552 23.62 5.24 -3.96
N ALA A 553 23.66 6.55 -4.19
CA ALA A 553 24.53 7.48 -3.44
C ALA A 553 24.23 7.45 -1.93
N GLY A 554 22.97 7.22 -1.54
CA GLY A 554 22.55 6.99 -0.15
C GLY A 554 23.05 5.70 0.51
N ARG A 555 23.87 4.90 -0.19
CA ARG A 555 24.63 3.75 0.33
C ARG A 555 26.13 4.04 0.40
N CYS A 556 26.54 5.22 -0.06
CA CYS A 556 27.91 5.72 0.02
C CYS A 556 28.07 6.59 1.28
N ASN A 557 29.07 6.29 2.11
CA ASN A 557 29.37 7.03 3.34
C ASN A 557 28.11 7.36 4.19
N ARG A 558 27.20 6.38 4.29
CA ARG A 558 25.86 6.49 4.87
C ARG A 558 25.88 6.86 6.35
N GLU A 559 26.90 6.43 7.09
CA GLU A 559 27.07 6.78 8.51
C GLU A 559 27.99 8.00 8.71
N GLY A 560 28.51 8.61 7.64
CA GLY A 560 29.39 9.78 7.70
C GLY A 560 30.72 9.50 8.42
N LYS A 561 31.25 8.28 8.27
CA LYS A 561 32.52 7.88 8.91
C LYS A 561 33.74 8.43 8.16
N LEU A 562 33.57 8.76 6.88
CA LEU A 562 34.61 9.34 6.03
C LEU A 562 34.35 10.83 5.82
N PRO A 563 35.40 11.64 5.56
CA PRO A 563 35.25 13.03 5.17
C PRO A 563 34.33 13.19 3.94
N GLU A 564 34.52 12.33 2.93
CA GLU A 564 33.71 12.27 1.72
C GLU A 564 33.74 10.85 1.15
N GLY A 565 32.59 10.35 0.67
CA GLY A 565 32.48 9.13 -0.13
C GLY A 565 32.35 9.46 -1.61
N THR A 566 32.60 8.49 -2.49
CA THR A 566 32.54 8.71 -3.94
C THR A 566 31.47 7.84 -4.58
N THR A 567 30.54 8.47 -5.31
CA THR A 567 29.61 7.77 -6.20
C THR A 567 29.99 8.02 -7.66
N VAL A 568 30.35 6.96 -8.37
CA VAL A 568 30.77 6.99 -9.76
C VAL A 568 29.64 6.51 -10.67
N VAL A 569 29.17 7.35 -11.59
CA VAL A 569 28.16 7.01 -12.58
C VAL A 569 28.83 6.63 -13.90
N PHE A 570 28.51 5.45 -14.45
CA PHE A 570 29.06 4.96 -15.72
C PHE A 570 27.96 4.52 -16.69
N VAL A 571 28.23 4.53 -18.00
CA VAL A 571 27.25 4.12 -19.01
C VAL A 571 27.62 2.76 -19.58
N PRO A 572 26.85 1.69 -19.36
CA PRO A 572 27.11 0.41 -20.02
C PRO A 572 26.80 0.49 -21.53
N GLU A 573 27.48 -0.31 -22.35
CA GLU A 573 27.25 -0.40 -23.81
C GLU A 573 25.81 -0.75 -24.17
N LYS A 574 25.13 -1.53 -23.33
CA LYS A 574 23.75 -1.96 -23.54
C LYS A 574 22.90 -1.64 -22.33
N GLN A 575 21.89 -0.80 -22.54
CA GLN A 575 20.90 -0.39 -21.54
C GLN A 575 19.56 -1.09 -21.80
N PRO A 576 18.83 -1.56 -20.77
CA PRO A 576 17.46 -2.03 -20.96
C PRO A 576 16.53 -0.88 -21.38
N ALA A 577 15.54 -1.17 -22.24
CA ALA A 577 14.63 -0.16 -22.80
C ALA A 577 13.93 0.70 -21.73
N TYR A 578 13.48 0.08 -20.63
CA TYR A 578 12.80 0.78 -19.54
C TYR A 578 13.69 1.79 -18.79
N VAL A 579 15.02 1.70 -18.91
CA VAL A 579 15.98 2.65 -18.30
C VAL A 579 16.41 3.75 -19.26
N GLN A 580 16.31 3.54 -20.58
CA GLN A 580 16.89 4.46 -21.56
C GLN A 580 16.32 5.87 -21.49
N SER A 581 14.99 6.02 -21.41
CA SER A 581 14.34 7.32 -21.27
C SER A 581 14.75 8.06 -19.98
N PRO A 582 14.57 7.49 -18.77
CA PRO A 582 14.95 8.17 -17.53
C PRO A 582 16.48 8.41 -17.43
N ALA A 583 17.31 7.53 -17.99
CA ALA A 583 18.76 7.69 -18.07
C ALA A 583 19.19 8.82 -19.01
N SER A 584 18.52 8.95 -20.16
CA SER A 584 18.80 10.03 -21.11
C SER A 584 18.53 11.39 -20.47
N LEU A 585 17.42 11.51 -19.74
CA LEU A 585 17.11 12.74 -19.01
C LEU A 585 18.12 12.99 -17.87
N ALA A 586 18.46 11.95 -17.09
CA ALA A 586 19.43 12.08 -16.00
C ALA A 586 20.83 12.51 -16.48
N ARG A 587 21.21 12.14 -17.71
CA ARG A 587 22.48 12.54 -18.33
C ARG A 587 22.64 14.07 -18.40
N ASP A 588 21.56 14.81 -18.60
CA ASP A 588 21.61 16.29 -18.64
C ASP A 588 21.88 16.92 -17.27
N TYR A 589 21.55 16.21 -16.19
CA TYR A 589 21.81 16.63 -14.81
C TYR A 589 23.19 16.19 -14.30
N LEU A 590 23.84 15.24 -14.98
CA LEU A 590 25.18 14.74 -14.66
C LEU A 590 26.31 15.51 -15.36
N LYS A 591 26.01 16.65 -16.00
CA LYS A 591 27.05 17.54 -16.56
C LYS A 591 27.85 18.19 -15.43
N VAL A 592 29.13 18.42 -15.68
CA VAL A 592 30.11 18.87 -14.66
C VAL A 592 29.65 20.13 -13.92
N ASP A 593 29.01 21.07 -14.61
CA ASP A 593 28.48 22.31 -14.06
C ASP A 593 27.27 22.13 -13.12
N ARG A 594 26.70 20.93 -13.06
CA ARG A 594 25.49 20.61 -12.29
C ARG A 594 25.70 19.57 -11.19
N LEU A 595 26.85 18.88 -11.19
CA LEU A 595 27.13 17.79 -10.25
C LEU A 595 27.08 18.25 -8.79
N GLU A 596 27.50 19.48 -8.49
CA GLU A 596 27.47 20.00 -7.12
C GLU A 596 26.05 20.10 -6.56
N ASN A 597 25.05 20.34 -7.41
CA ASN A 597 23.66 20.58 -7.03
C ASN A 597 22.75 19.41 -7.40
N ILE A 598 23.32 18.27 -7.79
CA ILE A 598 22.57 17.15 -8.37
C ILE A 598 21.52 16.55 -7.44
N PHE A 599 21.77 16.62 -6.12
CA PHE A 599 20.87 16.07 -5.11
C PHE A 599 19.94 17.09 -4.45
N LEU A 600 19.97 18.36 -4.87
CA LEU A 600 19.07 19.38 -4.33
C LEU A 600 17.60 19.06 -4.65
N PRO A 601 16.66 19.36 -3.74
CA PRO A 601 15.23 19.14 -3.97
C PRO A 601 14.71 19.79 -5.27
N GLU A 602 15.15 21.00 -5.61
CA GLU A 602 14.75 21.69 -6.84
C GLU A 602 15.22 20.95 -8.11
N THR A 603 16.40 20.34 -8.06
CA THR A 603 16.93 19.53 -9.16
C THR A 603 16.05 18.33 -9.42
N PHE A 604 15.61 17.63 -8.36
CA PHE A 604 14.68 16.51 -8.48
C PHE A 604 13.31 16.94 -8.99
N ARG A 605 12.80 18.07 -8.49
CA ARG A 605 11.54 18.65 -8.96
C ARG A 605 11.58 18.87 -10.47
N SER A 606 12.61 19.57 -10.95
CA SER A 606 12.83 19.82 -12.38
C SER A 606 12.97 18.52 -13.18
N TYR A 607 13.70 17.53 -12.65
CA TYR A 607 13.84 16.22 -13.30
C TYR A 607 12.50 15.50 -13.47
N PHE A 608 11.68 15.42 -12.41
CA PHE A 608 10.40 14.73 -12.46
C PHE A 608 9.35 15.47 -13.29
N GLU A 609 9.32 16.81 -13.25
CA GLU A 609 8.46 17.61 -14.14
C GLU A 609 8.77 17.33 -15.61
N GLN A 610 10.05 17.37 -16.00
CA GLN A 610 10.46 17.06 -17.38
C GLN A 610 10.17 15.60 -17.75
N ARG A 611 10.37 14.67 -16.82
CA ARG A 611 10.09 13.24 -17.03
C ARG A 611 8.60 13.01 -17.30
N PHE A 612 7.72 13.57 -16.47
CA PHE A 612 6.27 13.41 -16.63
C PHE A 612 5.77 14.13 -17.88
N PHE A 613 6.34 15.29 -18.21
CA PHE A 613 6.06 16.00 -19.46
C PHE A 613 6.44 15.15 -20.69
N GLN A 614 7.64 14.55 -20.72
CA GLN A 614 8.09 13.71 -21.83
C GLN A 614 7.25 12.44 -22.00
N LEU A 615 6.75 11.87 -20.90
CA LEU A 615 5.87 10.71 -20.92
C LEU A 615 4.46 11.06 -21.44
N GLY A 616 3.96 12.25 -21.08
CA GLY A 616 2.61 12.69 -21.42
C GLY A 616 1.52 12.01 -20.59
N GLU A 617 0.30 12.56 -20.62
CA GLU A 617 -0.81 12.15 -19.74
C GLU A 617 -1.21 10.68 -19.90
N SER A 618 -1.22 10.16 -21.12
CA SER A 618 -1.62 8.78 -21.42
C SER A 618 -0.65 7.75 -20.83
N ALA A 619 0.64 8.07 -20.77
CA ALA A 619 1.64 7.18 -20.18
C ALA A 619 1.58 7.18 -18.65
N LEU A 620 0.89 8.15 -18.03
CA LEU A 620 0.67 8.19 -16.57
C LEU A 620 -0.60 7.45 -16.11
N ASP A 621 -1.41 7.01 -17.08
CA ASP A 621 -2.59 6.16 -16.91
C ASP A 621 -2.64 5.12 -18.03
N GLU A 622 -1.59 4.30 -18.14
CA GLU A 622 -1.36 3.39 -19.29
C GLU A 622 -2.55 2.44 -19.52
N LYS A 623 -3.29 2.12 -18.45
CA LYS A 623 -4.46 1.22 -18.50
C LYS A 623 -5.79 1.97 -18.60
N GLY A 624 -5.80 3.30 -18.67
CA GLY A 624 -7.00 4.12 -18.74
C GLY A 624 -7.90 3.96 -17.52
N ILE A 625 -7.34 3.77 -16.32
CA ILE A 625 -8.08 3.58 -15.08
C ILE A 625 -8.71 4.90 -14.65
N ALA A 626 -7.92 5.98 -14.62
CA ALA A 626 -8.42 7.31 -14.27
C ALA A 626 -9.47 7.77 -15.30
N ALA A 627 -9.27 7.46 -16.58
CA ALA A 627 -10.26 7.77 -17.64
C ALA A 627 -11.62 7.05 -17.47
N ARG A 628 -11.66 5.93 -16.74
CA ARG A 628 -12.90 5.19 -16.42
C ARG A 628 -13.59 5.71 -15.15
N THR A 629 -12.93 6.59 -14.41
CA THR A 629 -13.44 7.19 -13.19
C THR A 629 -14.04 8.55 -13.57
N PRO A 630 -15.33 8.84 -13.29
CA PRO A 630 -15.92 10.10 -13.70
C PRO A 630 -15.17 11.29 -13.06
N ALA A 631 -14.89 12.31 -13.86
CA ALA A 631 -14.36 13.57 -13.33
C ALA A 631 -15.38 14.16 -12.33
N SER A 632 -14.89 14.64 -11.18
CA SER A 632 -15.71 15.19 -10.10
C SER A 632 -16.79 16.17 -10.63
N PRO A 633 -18.03 16.12 -10.12
CA PRO A 633 -19.09 17.03 -10.52
C PRO A 633 -18.67 18.46 -10.16
N GLY A 634 -18.42 19.28 -11.18
CA GLY A 634 -17.84 20.62 -11.07
C GLY A 634 -16.87 21.01 -12.19
N GLN A 635 -16.54 20.08 -13.09
CA GLN A 635 -15.61 20.31 -14.21
C GLN A 635 -16.20 19.98 -15.60
N ARG A 636 -17.51 20.12 -15.80
CA ARG A 636 -18.11 20.18 -17.14
C ARG A 636 -18.38 21.62 -17.54
#